data_AF-A0A817G9I1-F1
#
_entry.id   AF-A0A817G9I1-F1
#
_cell.length_a   1.000
_cell.length_b   1.000
_cell.length_c   1.000
_cell.angle_alpha   90.00
_cell.angle_beta   90.00
_cell.angle_gamma   90.00
#
_symmetry.space_group_name_H-M   'P 1'
#
loop_
_entity.id
_entity.type
_entity.pdbx_description
1 polymer ?
#
loop_
_entity_poly.entity_id
_entity_poly.type
_entity_poly.pdbx_seq_one_letter_code
_entity_poly.pdbx_strand_id
1 'polypeptide(L)'
;MQLGHCYRELRLNEEAVKNYDLALEQNIRLPLDEYIETLIGIGMAWEAMKNFEQALYRYIEVAEIYQKDSIIGDPGRVQFIEECIRRVT
;
A
#
# COMPACT_ATOMS: atom_id res chain seq x y z
N MET A 1 0.81 -22.24 -19.81
CA MET A 1 1.63 -22.10 -18.59
C MET A 1 1.34 -20.81 -17.78
N GLN A 2 0.56 -19.84 -18.27
CA GLN A 2 0.37 -18.57 -17.54
C GLN A 2 -0.50 -18.67 -16.27
N LEU A 3 -1.54 -19.53 -16.22
CA LEU A 3 -2.40 -19.64 -15.04
C LEU A 3 -1.64 -20.00 -13.76
N GLY A 4 -0.63 -20.88 -13.84
CA GLY A 4 0.14 -21.30 -12.67
C GLY A 4 0.99 -20.18 -12.06
N HIS A 5 1.44 -19.22 -12.87
CA HIS A 5 2.16 -18.05 -12.38
C HIS A 5 1.20 -17.05 -11.73
N CYS A 6 0.04 -16.79 -12.36
CA CYS A 6 -0.97 -15.90 -11.79
C CYS A 6 -1.49 -16.40 -10.44
N TYR A 7 -1.76 -17.71 -10.28
CA TYR A 7 -2.17 -18.26 -8.98
C TYR A 7 -1.09 -18.18 -7.91
N ARG A 8 0.18 -18.32 -8.31
CA ARG A 8 1.31 -18.17 -7.38
C ARG A 8 1.47 -16.72 -6.92
N GLU A 9 1.36 -15.76 -7.84
CA GLU A 9 1.39 -14.33 -7.52
C GLU A 9 0.20 -13.92 -6.65
N LEU A 10 -1.01 -14.38 -6.95
CA LEU A 10 -2.19 -14.10 -6.14
C LEU A 10 -2.01 -14.60 -4.69
N ARG A 11 -1.51 -15.83 -4.52
CA ARG A 11 -1.29 -16.43 -3.21
C ARG A 11 -0.19 -15.72 -2.42
N LEU A 12 0.89 -15.32 -3.08
CA LEU A 12 1.96 -14.53 -2.46
C LEU A 12 1.45 -13.16 -2.02
N ASN A 13 0.61 -12.53 -2.83
CA ASN A 13 0.02 -11.24 -2.49
C ASN A 13 -0.98 -11.39 -1.32
N GLU A 14 -1.75 -12.49 -1.23
CA GLU A 14 -2.71 -12.72 -0.13
C GLU A 14 -1.98 -12.97 1.19
N GLU A 15 -0.88 -13.71 1.15
CA GLU A 15 0.01 -13.86 2.30
C GLU A 15 0.69 -12.53 2.65
N ALA A 16 1.08 -11.71 1.67
CA ALA A 16 1.64 -10.38 1.93
C ALA A 16 0.64 -9.49 2.66
N VAL A 17 -0.60 -9.39 2.16
CA VAL A 17 -1.69 -8.65 2.81
C VAL A 17 -1.89 -9.12 4.26
N LYS A 18 -1.97 -10.44 4.50
CA LYS A 18 -2.14 -10.96 5.86
C LYS A 18 -0.97 -10.62 6.78
N ASN A 19 0.26 -10.72 6.28
CA ASN A 19 1.45 -10.33 7.03
C ASN A 19 1.46 -8.83 7.35
N TYR A 20 0.95 -8.02 6.42
CA TYR A 20 0.83 -6.58 6.61
C TYR A 20 -0.28 -6.20 7.59
N ASP A 21 -1.46 -6.82 7.53
CA ASP A 21 -2.51 -6.62 8.52
C ASP A 21 -2.03 -7.05 9.91
N LEU A 22 -1.29 -8.16 10.00
CA LEU A 22 -0.66 -8.58 11.25
C LEU A 22 0.39 -7.58 11.73
N ALA A 23 1.18 -7.01 10.80
CA ALA A 23 2.16 -5.99 11.11
C ALA A 23 1.46 -4.71 11.60
N LEU A 24 0.32 -4.32 11.03
CA LEU A 24 -0.50 -3.18 11.48
C LEU A 24 -1.14 -3.44 12.85
N GLU A 25 -1.68 -4.64 13.08
CA GLU A 25 -2.24 -5.05 14.38
C GLU A 25 -1.17 -5.13 15.49
N GLN A 26 0.03 -5.59 15.15
CA GLN A 26 1.17 -5.61 16.06
C GLN A 26 1.84 -4.23 16.16
N ASN A 27 1.54 -3.31 15.24
CA ASN A 27 2.14 -1.98 15.20
C ASN A 27 1.48 -0.99 16.13
N ILE A 28 1.94 -1.03 17.37
CA ILE A 28 1.87 0.13 18.26
C ILE A 28 3.16 0.97 18.16
N ARG A 29 4.20 0.57 17.37
CA ARG A 29 5.55 1.20 17.47
C ARG A 29 6.48 1.24 16.23
N LEU A 30 6.05 1.02 14.98
CA LEU A 30 6.95 1.28 13.84
C LEU A 30 7.25 2.80 13.72
N PRO A 31 8.47 3.17 13.30
CA PRO A 31 8.75 4.53 12.84
C PRO A 31 7.79 4.91 11.71
N LEU A 32 7.35 6.18 11.70
CA LEU A 32 6.34 6.66 10.75
C LEU A 32 6.74 6.46 9.28
N ASP A 33 8.03 6.60 8.96
CA ASP A 33 8.54 6.34 7.61
C ASP A 33 8.36 4.87 7.19
N GLU A 34 8.65 3.93 8.09
CA GLU A 34 8.50 2.49 7.80
C GLU A 34 7.03 2.08 7.72
N TYR A 35 6.18 2.72 8.52
CA TYR A 35 4.72 2.58 8.44
C TYR A 35 4.19 3.04 7.07
N ILE A 36 4.65 4.20 6.58
CA ILE A 36 4.25 4.73 5.28
C ILE A 36 4.69 3.81 4.13
N GLU A 37 5.95 3.37 4.11
CA GLU A 37 6.45 2.45 3.07
C GLU A 37 5.69 1.11 3.11
N THR A 38 5.31 0.64 4.30
CA THR A 38 4.46 -0.53 4.47
C THR A 38 3.08 -0.35 3.83
N LEU A 39 2.41 0.78 4.10
CA LEU A 39 1.11 1.08 3.49
C LEU A 39 1.16 1.16 1.95
N ILE A 40 2.21 1.77 1.40
CA ILE A 40 2.44 1.83 -0.05
C ILE A 40 2.60 0.42 -0.62
N GLY A 41 3.40 -0.42 0.02
CA GLY A 41 3.60 -1.81 -0.38
C GLY A 41 2.29 -2.62 -0.39
N ILE A 42 1.44 -2.43 0.61
CA ILE A 42 0.09 -3.04 0.66
C ILE A 42 -0.76 -2.55 -0.52
N GLY A 43 -0.78 -1.24 -0.77
CA GLY A 43 -1.53 -0.64 -1.87
C GLY A 43 -1.13 -1.24 -3.23
N MET A 44 0.18 -1.36 -3.48
CA MET A 44 0.71 -1.97 -4.69
C MET A 44 0.38 -3.46 -4.82
N ALA A 45 0.42 -4.21 -3.71
CA ALA A 45 0.06 -5.62 -3.69
C ALA A 45 -1.42 -5.82 -4.05
N TRP A 46 -2.31 -5.00 -3.50
CA TRP A 46 -3.73 -5.01 -3.85
C TRP A 46 -3.99 -4.60 -5.30
N GLU A 47 -3.27 -3.60 -5.80
CA GLU A 47 -3.34 -3.19 -7.20
C GLU A 47 -2.91 -4.33 -8.14
N ALA A 48 -1.84 -5.05 -7.80
CA ALA A 48 -1.37 -6.21 -8.56
C ALA A 48 -2.40 -7.35 -8.57
N MET A 49 -3.19 -7.51 -7.50
CA MET A 49 -4.34 -8.42 -7.46
C MET A 49 -5.59 -7.90 -8.19
N LYS A 50 -5.56 -6.67 -8.73
CA LYS A 50 -6.73 -5.95 -9.26
C LYS A 50 -7.82 -5.68 -8.22
N ASN A 51 -7.47 -5.65 -6.94
CA ASN A 51 -8.35 -5.23 -5.87
C ASN A 51 -8.18 -3.72 -5.64
N PHE A 52 -8.71 -2.93 -6.57
CA PHE A 52 -8.50 -1.49 -6.61
C PHE A 52 -9.12 -0.74 -5.43
N GLU A 53 -10.23 -1.23 -4.87
CA GLU A 53 -10.86 -0.65 -3.69
C GLU A 53 -9.92 -0.68 -2.47
N GLN A 54 -9.29 -1.82 -2.23
CA GLN A 54 -8.33 -1.97 -1.13
C GLN A 54 -7.03 -1.20 -1.41
N ALA A 55 -6.56 -1.18 -2.66
CA ALA A 55 -5.39 -0.39 -3.04
C ALA A 55 -5.62 1.11 -2.78
N LEU A 56 -6.78 1.62 -3.23
CA LEU A 56 -7.20 2.99 -3.05
C LEU A 56 -7.26 3.38 -1.58
N TYR A 57 -7.84 2.53 -0.73
CA TYR A 57 -7.91 2.78 0.71
C TYR A 57 -6.53 3.03 1.32
N ARG A 58 -5.53 2.21 0.96
CA ARG A 58 -4.15 2.37 1.48
C ARG A 58 -3.44 3.60 0.95
N TYR A 59 -3.63 3.94 -0.32
CA TYR A 59 -3.04 5.15 -0.89
C TYR A 59 -3.66 6.43 -0.29
N ILE A 60 -4.97 6.44 -0.03
CA ILE A 60 -5.63 7.55 0.68
C ILE A 60 -5.08 7.69 2.10
N GLU A 61 -4.90 6.59 2.83
CA GLU A 61 -4.33 6.60 4.18
C GLU A 61 -2.95 7.28 4.20
N VAL A 62 -2.07 6.97 3.25
CA VAL A 62 -0.76 7.63 3.10
C VAL A 62 -0.92 9.12 2.76
N ALA A 63 -1.84 9.47 1.87
CA ALA A 63 -2.09 10.87 1.51
C ALA A 63 -2.56 11.70 2.72
N GLU A 64 -3.42 11.13 3.59
CA GLU A 64 -3.83 11.77 4.83
C GLU A 64 -2.67 11.98 5.81
N ILE A 65 -1.73 11.04 5.89
CA ILE A 65 -0.54 11.17 6.72
C ILE A 65 0.34 12.32 6.21
N TYR A 66 0.62 12.37 4.91
CA TYR A 66 1.37 13.48 4.32
C TYR A 66 0.67 14.84 4.46
N GLN A 67 -0.67 14.88 4.42
CA GLN A 67 -1.42 16.11 4.65
C GLN A 67 -1.31 16.60 6.10
N LYS A 68 -1.38 15.68 7.07
CA LYS A 68 -1.26 16.00 8.50
C LYS A 68 0.16 16.42 8.87
N ASP A 69 1.16 15.81 8.24
CA ASP A 69 2.57 16.02 8.54
C ASP A 69 3.29 16.61 7.31
N SER A 70 3.07 17.92 7.09
CA SER A 70 3.59 18.72 5.97
C SER A 70 5.12 18.68 5.82
N ILE A 71 5.83 18.17 6.83
CA ILE A 71 7.29 18.01 6.85
C ILE A 71 7.74 16.69 6.21
N ILE A 72 6.88 15.66 6.18
CA ILE A 72 7.22 14.28 5.78
C ILE A 72 6.91 14.02 4.30
N GLY A 73 5.89 14.70 3.77
CA GLY A 73 5.52 14.63 2.36
C GLY A 73 6.50 15.41 1.48
N ASP A 74 7.65 14.82 1.14
CA ASP A 74 8.44 15.32 0.03
C ASP A 74 7.53 15.42 -1.22
N PRO A 75 7.57 16.52 -1.99
CA PRO A 75 6.68 16.72 -3.14
C PRO A 75 6.69 15.55 -4.13
N GLY A 76 7.82 14.85 -4.28
CA GLY A 76 7.91 13.67 -5.14
C GLY A 76 7.13 12.47 -4.59
N ARG A 77 7.14 12.26 -3.27
CA ARG A 77 6.35 11.20 -2.62
C ARG A 77 4.85 11.48 -2.67
N VAL A 78 4.45 12.75 -2.49
CA VAL A 78 3.04 13.15 -2.61
C VAL A 78 2.54 12.92 -4.04
N GLN A 79 3.29 13.37 -5.05
CA GLN A 79 2.95 13.14 -6.46
C GLN A 79 2.84 11.65 -6.81
N PHE A 80 3.77 10.83 -6.30
CA PHE A 80 3.72 9.38 -6.50
C PHE A 80 2.42 8.77 -5.96
N ILE A 81 1.98 9.15 -4.75
CA ILE A 81 0.73 8.65 -4.19
C ILE A 81 -0.49 9.15 -4.98
N GLU A 82 -0.48 10.39 -5.45
CA GLU A 82 -1.55 10.91 -6.31
C GLU A 82 -1.65 10.13 -7.64
N GLU A 83 -0.51 9.75 -8.24
CA GLU A 83 -0.47 8.91 -9.43
C GLU A 83 -0.99 7.50 -9.15
N CYS A 84 -0.59 6.90 -8.01
CA CYS A 84 -1.10 5.62 -7.54
C CYS A 84 -2.62 5.65 -7.37
N ILE A 85 -3.18 6.69 -6.75
CA ILE A 85 -4.63 6.88 -6.61
C ILE A 85 -5.30 6.96 -7.99
N ARG A 86 -4.78 7.81 -8.90
CA ARG A 86 -5.33 7.96 -10.26
C ARG A 86 -5.30 6.68 -11.09
N ARG A 87 -4.37 5.77 -10.83
CA ARG A 87 -4.29 4.47 -11.51
C ARG A 87 -5.39 3.50 -11.10
N VAL A 88 -5.92 3.65 -9.88
CA VAL A 88 -6.86 2.69 -9.28
C VAL A 88 -8.28 3.24 -9.12
N THR A 89 -8.51 4.53 -9.38
CA THR A 89 -9.83 5.19 -9.50
C THR A 89 -10.28 5.31 -10.95
#